data_AF-A0A7W2I803-F1
#
_entry.id   AF-A0A7W2I803-F1
#
_cell.length_a   1.000
_cell.length_b   1.000
_cell.length_c   1.000
_cell.angle_alpha   90.00
_cell.angle_beta   90.00
_cell.angle_gamma   90.00
#
_symmetry.space_group_name_H-M   'P 1'
#
loop_
_entity.id
_entity.type
_entity.pdbx_description
1 polymer ?
#
loop_
_entity_poly.entity_id
_entity_poly.type
_entity_poly.pdbx_seq_one_letter_code
_entity_poly.pdbx_strand_id
1 'polypeptide(L)'
;MQLISVVCDFTWLVHFVKPNERFAVYNKLGVMKHLALAVSLALPNLAYAGASPFVRAELLSNGATLSLQRHDGSKFVAPKFDDQDFFDKPAIASNFSYVGWLALFPDRGASYSQPLYLVILDWSNRVHRFQGKFGMVFGWCFTEDGRSVVYEYSFPHGTTPIAFDMRRIEDGKLLRRFELAPVAPKDDEDAVLQAKTPRWARCAEKNARGQ
;
A
#
# COMPACT_ATOMS: atom_id res chain seq x y z
N MET A 1 -40.81 17.63 -30.26
CA MET A 1 -39.74 17.13 -29.37
C MET A 1 -38.75 18.28 -29.20
N GLN A 2 -38.84 19.01 -28.09
CA GLN A 2 -38.18 20.30 -27.86
C GLN A 2 -36.86 20.07 -27.11
N LEU A 3 -35.75 20.50 -27.68
CA LEU A 3 -34.42 20.49 -27.08
C LEU A 3 -34.22 21.80 -26.30
N ILE A 4 -34.07 21.69 -24.97
CA ILE A 4 -33.68 22.81 -24.10
C ILE A 4 -32.16 22.71 -23.92
N SER A 5 -31.43 23.70 -24.42
CA SER A 5 -30.00 23.86 -24.20
C SER A 5 -29.81 24.83 -23.03
N VAL A 6 -29.14 24.38 -21.96
CA VAL A 6 -28.77 25.21 -20.81
C VAL A 6 -27.27 25.49 -20.91
N VAL A 7 -26.92 26.74 -21.17
CA VAL A 7 -25.56 27.26 -21.14
C VAL A 7 -25.32 27.82 -19.74
N CYS A 8 -24.37 27.24 -19.00
CA CYS A 8 -23.91 27.79 -17.72
C CYS A 8 -22.52 28.40 -17.93
N ASP A 9 -22.46 29.74 -17.98
CA ASP A 9 -21.24 30.51 -17.87
C ASP A 9 -20.74 30.50 -16.42
N PHE A 10 -19.51 30.03 -16.18
CA PHE A 10 -18.81 30.16 -14.90
C PHE A 10 -17.63 31.09 -15.05
N THR A 11 -17.83 32.36 -14.67
CA THR A 11 -16.78 33.37 -14.56
C THR A 11 -16.04 33.18 -13.24
N TRP A 12 -14.75 32.83 -13.28
CA TRP A 12 -13.90 32.78 -12.08
C TRP A 12 -13.18 34.11 -11.88
N LEU A 13 -13.41 34.72 -10.72
CA LEU A 13 -12.77 35.94 -10.23
C LEU A 13 -11.34 35.61 -9.75
N VAL A 14 -10.33 36.23 -10.36
CA VAL A 14 -8.92 36.13 -9.91
C VAL A 14 -8.62 37.30 -8.97
N HIS A 15 -8.40 37.02 -7.69
CA HIS A 15 -7.90 38.00 -6.73
C HIS A 15 -6.37 38.11 -6.82
N PHE A 16 -5.90 39.28 -7.27
CA PHE A 16 -4.50 39.70 -7.18
C PHE A 16 -4.13 40.05 -5.73
N VAL A 17 -3.13 39.36 -5.16
CA VAL A 17 -2.48 39.75 -3.91
C VAL A 17 -1.29 40.66 -4.24
N LYS A 18 -1.27 41.85 -3.62
CA LYS A 18 -0.23 42.89 -3.79
C LYS A 18 1.13 42.43 -3.23
N PRO A 19 2.26 42.79 -3.86
CA PRO A 19 3.58 42.68 -3.24
C PRO A 19 3.78 43.83 -2.24
N ASN A 20 4.21 43.51 -1.02
CA ASN A 20 4.55 44.54 -0.03
C ASN A 20 6.05 44.78 0.01
N GLU A 21 6.39 46.05 0.06
CA GLU A 21 7.71 46.63 -0.15
C GLU A 21 8.67 46.47 1.05
N ARG A 22 9.97 46.42 0.70
CA ARG A 22 11.12 47.07 1.32
C ARG A 22 11.15 47.20 2.86
N PHE A 23 12.14 46.56 3.48
CA PHE A 23 12.84 47.17 4.62
C PHE A 23 14.35 47.14 4.44
N ALA A 24 14.92 48.30 4.74
CA ALA A 24 16.28 48.72 4.51
C ALA A 24 17.27 48.16 5.55
N VAL A 25 18.50 48.07 5.07
CA VAL A 25 19.77 47.85 5.77
C VAL A 25 19.98 48.89 6.89
N TYR A 26 20.44 48.44 8.06
CA TYR A 26 21.30 49.24 8.94
C TYR A 26 22.46 48.40 9.49
N ASN A 27 23.67 48.81 9.11
CA ASN A 27 24.94 48.37 9.69
C ASN A 27 25.11 48.92 11.11
N LYS A 28 25.63 48.12 12.03
CA LYS A 28 26.43 48.63 13.15
C LYS A 28 27.51 47.62 13.53
N LEU A 29 28.72 47.87 13.02
CA LEU A 29 29.96 47.26 13.50
C LEU A 29 30.15 47.63 14.97
N GLY A 30 30.07 46.63 15.84
CA GLY A 30 30.49 46.69 17.24
C GLY A 30 31.56 45.64 17.47
N VAL A 31 32.81 46.10 17.63
CA VAL A 31 33.94 45.28 18.01
C VAL A 31 33.70 44.75 19.43
N MET A 32 33.53 43.43 19.58
CA MET A 32 33.62 42.76 20.87
C MET A 32 34.50 41.51 20.74
N LYS A 33 35.75 41.68 21.18
CA LYS A 33 36.67 40.59 21.50
C LYS A 33 36.18 39.90 22.78
N HIS A 34 36.41 38.58 22.85
CA HIS A 34 36.28 37.68 24.00
C HIS A 34 34.87 37.14 24.30
N LEU A 35 34.57 35.94 23.76
CA LEU A 35 34.52 34.69 24.55
C LEU A 35 34.25 33.54 23.56
N ALA A 36 35.24 32.69 23.34
CA ALA A 36 35.04 31.41 22.67
C ALA A 36 34.30 30.47 23.65
N LEU A 37 32.97 30.57 23.70
CA LEU A 37 32.15 29.55 24.33
C LEU A 37 32.04 28.41 23.31
N ALA A 38 32.95 27.45 23.40
CA ALA A 38 32.79 26.15 22.75
C ALA A 38 31.60 25.45 23.42
N VAL A 39 30.39 25.79 23.00
CA VAL A 39 29.21 24.98 23.25
C VAL A 39 29.40 23.73 22.41
N SER A 40 30.06 22.73 23.00
CA SER A 40 29.95 21.36 22.55
C SER A 40 28.48 21.00 22.59
N LEU A 41 27.80 21.23 21.46
CA LEU A 41 26.54 20.59 21.11
C LEU A 41 26.86 19.09 21.03
N ALA A 42 26.97 18.46 22.19
CA ALA A 42 26.71 17.05 22.38
C ALA A 42 25.23 16.88 22.08
N LEU A 43 24.89 16.94 20.78
CA LEU A 43 23.66 16.38 20.28
C LEU A 43 23.67 14.96 20.80
N PRO A 44 22.76 14.56 21.71
CA PRO A 44 22.59 13.16 21.99
C PRO A 44 22.39 12.54 20.61
N ASN A 45 23.22 11.54 20.30
CA ASN A 45 22.80 10.52 19.37
C ASN A 45 21.49 10.02 19.98
N LEU A 46 20.38 10.65 19.59
CA LEU A 46 19.08 10.04 19.60
C LEU A 46 19.32 8.84 18.72
N ALA A 47 19.75 7.75 19.35
CA ALA A 47 19.58 6.43 18.84
C ALA A 47 18.11 6.45 18.47
N TYR A 48 17.85 6.64 17.18
CA TYR A 48 16.56 6.40 16.59
C TYR A 48 16.29 4.99 17.11
N ALA A 49 15.41 4.86 18.10
CA ALA A 49 14.93 3.59 18.59
C ALA A 49 14.13 3.06 17.42
N GLY A 50 14.89 2.60 16.44
CA GLY A 50 14.54 2.64 15.05
C GLY A 50 13.74 1.40 14.83
N ALA A 51 12.59 1.58 14.19
CA ALA A 51 11.93 0.54 13.45
C ALA A 51 12.96 -0.47 12.90
N SER A 52 13.01 -1.67 13.49
CA SER A 52 13.90 -2.74 13.04
C SER A 52 13.28 -3.32 11.77
N PRO A 53 13.85 -3.06 10.57
CA PRO A 53 13.18 -3.38 9.32
C PRO A 53 13.01 -4.89 9.13
N PHE A 54 12.00 -5.30 8.37
CA PHE A 54 11.79 -6.70 8.01
C PHE A 54 12.83 -7.15 6.98
N VAL A 55 13.41 -8.34 7.17
CA VAL A 55 14.44 -8.89 6.26
C VAL A 55 14.08 -10.27 5.72
N ARG A 56 13.18 -11.00 6.37
CA ARG A 56 12.73 -12.33 5.92
C ARG A 56 11.27 -12.58 6.29
N ALA A 57 10.56 -13.25 5.38
CA ALA A 57 9.21 -13.75 5.58
C ALA A 57 9.14 -15.14 4.93
N GLU A 58 8.86 -16.17 5.71
CA GLU A 58 8.95 -17.57 5.27
C GLU A 58 7.74 -18.38 5.73
N LEU A 59 7.08 -19.05 4.78
CA LEU A 59 6.02 -19.99 5.08
C LEU A 59 6.63 -21.29 5.60
N LEU A 60 6.12 -21.74 6.75
CA LEU A 60 6.45 -23.00 7.39
C LEU A 60 5.21 -23.89 7.45
N SER A 61 5.42 -25.20 7.63
CA SER A 61 4.33 -26.17 7.81
C SER A 61 3.25 -26.06 6.74
N ASN A 62 3.65 -26.02 5.47
CA ASN A 62 2.77 -25.88 4.31
C ASN A 62 1.85 -24.65 4.38
N GLY A 63 2.36 -23.53 4.91
CA GLY A 63 1.62 -22.26 5.02
C GLY A 63 0.80 -22.13 6.29
N ALA A 64 0.79 -23.11 7.20
CA ALA A 64 0.09 -22.98 8.49
C ALA A 64 0.74 -21.94 9.42
N THR A 65 2.02 -21.63 9.21
CA THR A 65 2.78 -20.66 10.01
C THR A 65 3.58 -19.75 9.08
N LEU A 66 3.57 -18.44 9.35
CA LEU A 66 4.45 -17.47 8.71
C LEU A 66 5.49 -16.98 9.72
N SER A 67 6.76 -17.29 9.48
CA SER A 67 7.89 -16.84 10.28
C SER A 67 8.44 -15.53 9.71
N LEU A 68 8.60 -14.53 10.56
CA LEU A 68 9.11 -13.21 10.22
C LEU A 68 10.46 -12.97 10.92
N GLN A 69 11.39 -12.33 10.22
CA GLN A 69 12.68 -11.92 10.78
C GLN A 69 12.91 -10.43 10.55
N ARG A 70 13.45 -9.76 11.57
CA ARG A 70 13.88 -8.36 11.50
C ARG A 70 15.40 -8.24 11.40
N HIS A 71 15.88 -7.04 11.05
CA HIS A 71 17.30 -6.76 10.84
C HIS A 71 18.16 -6.95 12.10
N ASP A 72 17.58 -6.79 13.30
CA ASP A 72 18.24 -7.11 14.58
C ASP A 72 18.39 -8.63 14.83
N GLY A 73 17.94 -9.47 13.89
CA GLY A 73 18.00 -10.92 13.98
C GLY A 73 16.83 -11.54 14.74
N SER A 74 15.97 -10.74 15.37
CA SER A 74 14.77 -11.24 16.05
C SER A 74 13.85 -11.96 15.08
N LYS A 75 13.26 -13.06 15.55
CA LYS A 75 12.31 -13.89 14.81
C LYS A 75 11.02 -14.01 15.60
N PHE A 76 9.90 -13.96 14.89
CA PHE A 76 8.58 -14.15 15.49
C PHE A 76 7.58 -14.68 14.47
N VAL A 77 6.46 -15.20 14.95
CA VAL A 77 5.38 -15.70 14.11
C VAL A 77 4.43 -14.55 13.79
N ALA A 78 4.04 -14.41 12.52
CA ALA A 78 3.06 -13.44 12.10
C ALA A 78 1.73 -13.66 12.85
N PRO A 79 1.03 -12.58 13.25
CA PRO A 79 -0.26 -12.72 13.90
C PRO A 79 -1.26 -13.41 12.97
N LYS A 80 -2.08 -14.26 13.57
CA LYS A 80 -3.13 -15.03 12.90
C LYS A 80 -4.50 -14.54 13.38
N PHE A 81 -5.46 -14.41 12.48
CA PHE A 81 -6.85 -14.12 12.89
C PHE A 81 -7.52 -15.38 13.44
N ASP A 82 -8.59 -15.18 14.21
CA ASP A 82 -9.50 -16.25 14.59
C ASP A 82 -10.04 -16.93 13.32
N ASP A 83 -10.07 -18.26 13.35
CA ASP A 83 -10.50 -19.13 12.24
C ASP A 83 -9.71 -19.00 10.93
N GLN A 84 -8.56 -18.30 10.90
CA GLN A 84 -7.68 -18.36 9.73
C GLN A 84 -7.10 -19.79 9.64
N ASP A 85 -7.02 -20.35 8.43
CA ASP A 85 -6.38 -21.65 8.19
C ASP A 85 -4.89 -21.46 7.90
N PHE A 86 -4.57 -20.66 6.87
CA PHE A 86 -3.23 -20.58 6.27
C PHE A 86 -2.80 -19.14 5.97
N PHE A 87 -1.50 -19.00 5.68
CA PHE A 87 -0.84 -17.84 5.13
C PHE A 87 -0.43 -18.14 3.69
N ASP A 88 -0.55 -17.17 2.79
CA ASP A 88 -0.07 -17.30 1.40
C ASP A 88 0.58 -16.02 0.90
N LYS A 89 1.42 -16.14 -0.13
CA LYS A 89 2.10 -15.04 -0.85
C LYS A 89 2.73 -13.98 0.09
N PRO A 90 3.63 -14.35 1.03
CA PRO A 90 4.29 -13.35 1.84
C PRO A 90 5.23 -12.49 0.99
N ALA A 91 5.25 -11.18 1.25
CA ALA A 91 6.20 -10.27 0.63
C ALA A 91 6.64 -9.19 1.61
N ILE A 92 7.83 -8.63 1.39
CA ILE A 92 8.37 -7.49 2.16
C ILE A 92 8.42 -6.29 1.23
N ALA A 93 8.02 -5.12 1.75
CA ALA A 93 8.10 -3.87 0.99
C ALA A 93 9.56 -3.52 0.68
N SER A 94 9.81 -2.85 -0.45
CA SER A 94 11.16 -2.41 -0.88
C SER A 94 11.86 -1.51 0.13
N ASN A 95 11.11 -0.79 0.95
CA ASN A 95 11.60 0.06 2.04
C ASN A 95 11.76 -0.69 3.37
N PHE A 96 11.55 -2.01 3.40
CA PHE A 96 11.64 -2.91 4.54
C PHE A 96 10.76 -2.52 5.75
N SER A 97 9.85 -1.55 5.59
CA SER A 97 9.03 -1.01 6.68
C SER A 97 7.74 -1.79 6.92
N TYR A 98 7.38 -2.65 5.96
CA TYR A 98 6.17 -3.46 5.98
C TYR A 98 6.45 -4.87 5.49
N VAL A 99 5.69 -5.82 6.02
CA VAL A 99 5.55 -7.18 5.49
C VAL A 99 4.07 -7.45 5.29
N GLY A 100 3.72 -8.18 4.24
CA GLY A 100 2.33 -8.54 3.97
C GLY A 100 2.16 -9.98 3.54
N TRP A 101 0.92 -10.47 3.62
CA TRP A 101 0.52 -11.81 3.22
C TRP A 101 -0.99 -11.88 2.96
N LEU A 102 -1.45 -12.92 2.28
CA LEU A 102 -2.86 -13.28 2.20
C LEU A 102 -3.25 -14.15 3.39
N ALA A 103 -4.33 -13.80 4.07
CA ALA A 103 -4.94 -14.60 5.12
C ALA A 103 -6.07 -15.46 4.53
N LEU A 104 -5.90 -16.77 4.63
CA LEU A 104 -6.83 -17.75 4.07
C LEU A 104 -7.75 -18.29 5.16
N PHE A 105 -9.05 -18.36 4.88
CA PHE A 105 -10.09 -18.79 5.82
C PHE A 105 -10.87 -19.99 5.28
N PRO A 106 -11.40 -20.86 6.14
CA PRO A 106 -12.26 -21.94 5.70
C PRO A 106 -13.56 -21.34 5.14
N ASP A 107 -13.98 -21.81 3.98
CA ASP A 107 -15.29 -21.46 3.46
C ASP A 107 -16.35 -22.44 3.91
N ARG A 108 -17.56 -21.95 4.16
CA ARG A 108 -18.73 -22.81 4.40
C ARG A 108 -19.32 -23.23 3.06
N GLY A 109 -18.57 -23.97 2.26
CA GLY A 109 -19.05 -24.51 0.99
C GLY A 109 -17.98 -24.93 -0.01
N ALA A 110 -16.82 -24.25 -0.01
CA ALA A 110 -15.68 -24.66 -0.81
C ALA A 110 -14.83 -25.75 -0.12
N SER A 111 -14.16 -26.57 -0.93
CA SER A 111 -13.20 -27.59 -0.47
C SER A 111 -11.81 -27.04 -0.17
N TYR A 112 -11.63 -25.71 -0.24
CA TYR A 112 -10.36 -25.02 -0.09
C TYR A 112 -10.52 -23.72 0.70
N SER A 113 -9.45 -23.30 1.38
CA SER A 113 -9.42 -22.04 2.11
C SER A 113 -9.34 -20.85 1.15
N GLN A 114 -10.05 -19.77 1.46
CA GLN A 114 -10.23 -18.61 0.59
C GLN A 114 -9.40 -17.42 1.07
N PRO A 115 -8.64 -16.74 0.19
CA PRO A 115 -7.85 -15.57 0.57
C PRO A 115 -8.74 -14.32 0.69
N LEU A 116 -9.35 -14.14 1.86
CA LEU A 116 -10.32 -13.06 2.08
C LEU A 116 -9.67 -11.71 2.37
N TYR A 117 -8.50 -11.72 3.02
CA TYR A 117 -7.80 -10.51 3.43
C TYR A 117 -6.37 -10.46 2.93
N LEU A 118 -5.97 -9.30 2.42
CA LEU A 118 -4.58 -8.88 2.39
C LEU A 118 -4.24 -8.23 3.73
N VAL A 119 -3.24 -8.76 4.40
CA VAL A 119 -2.77 -8.29 5.71
C VAL A 119 -1.41 -7.66 5.56
N ILE A 120 -1.23 -6.47 6.11
CA ILE A 120 0.06 -5.77 6.17
C ILE A 120 0.41 -5.51 7.63
N LEU A 121 1.60 -5.89 8.05
CA LEU A 121 2.17 -5.62 9.37
C LEU A 121 3.27 -4.56 9.25
N ASP A 122 3.19 -3.51 10.08
CA ASP A 122 4.24 -2.51 10.18
C ASP A 122 5.27 -2.83 11.28
N TRP A 123 6.33 -2.04 11.35
CA TRP A 123 7.40 -2.20 12.35
C TRP A 123 6.92 -2.01 13.80
N SER A 124 5.83 -1.27 14.01
CA SER A 124 5.16 -1.06 15.30
C SER A 124 4.18 -2.19 15.64
N ASN A 125 4.17 -3.28 14.86
CA ASN A 125 3.24 -4.41 14.96
C ASN A 125 1.76 -4.02 14.76
N ARG A 126 1.47 -2.90 14.09
CA ARG A 126 0.10 -2.57 13.70
C ARG A 126 -0.29 -3.39 12.49
N VAL A 127 -1.46 -3.99 12.58
CA VAL A 127 -2.05 -4.81 11.51
C VAL A 127 -3.01 -3.97 10.70
N HIS A 128 -2.74 -3.86 9.40
CA HIS A 128 -3.64 -3.27 8.41
C HIS A 128 -4.31 -4.38 7.62
N ARG A 129 -5.62 -4.28 7.45
CA ARG A 129 -6.43 -5.27 6.73
C ARG A 129 -7.07 -4.64 5.51
N PHE A 130 -6.91 -5.30 4.37
CA PHE A 130 -7.50 -4.91 3.10
C PHE A 130 -8.35 -6.05 2.56
N GLN A 131 -9.48 -5.69 1.96
CA GLN A 131 -10.39 -6.63 1.31
C GLN A 131 -10.86 -6.03 -0.02
N GLY A 132 -11.25 -6.92 -0.93
CA GLY A 132 -11.96 -6.53 -2.14
C GLY A 132 -13.32 -5.92 -1.83
N LYS A 133 -13.87 -5.18 -2.80
CA LYS A 133 -15.29 -4.77 -2.74
C LYS A 133 -16.22 -6.00 -2.80
N PHE A 134 -15.74 -7.08 -3.41
CA PHE A 134 -16.40 -8.37 -3.56
C PHE A 134 -15.33 -9.46 -3.66
N GLY A 135 -15.76 -10.71 -3.56
CA GLY A 135 -14.91 -11.86 -3.86
C GLY A 135 -13.69 -12.01 -2.95
N MET A 136 -12.63 -12.59 -3.50
CA MET A 136 -11.39 -12.97 -2.82
C MET A 136 -10.21 -12.18 -3.39
N VAL A 137 -9.14 -12.03 -2.62
CA VAL A 137 -7.91 -11.39 -3.07
C VAL A 137 -6.98 -12.43 -3.67
N PHE A 138 -6.83 -12.44 -5.00
CA PHE A 138 -6.04 -13.47 -5.68
C PHE A 138 -4.57 -13.11 -5.84
N GLY A 139 -4.24 -11.82 -6.01
CA GLY A 139 -2.88 -11.37 -6.21
C GLY A 139 -2.66 -9.99 -5.63
N TRP A 140 -1.43 -9.70 -5.21
CA TRP A 140 -1.10 -8.42 -4.62
C TRP A 140 0.40 -8.11 -4.75
N CYS A 141 0.75 -6.85 -4.55
CA CYS A 141 2.13 -6.40 -4.48
C CYS A 141 2.25 -5.12 -3.65
N PHE A 142 3.45 -4.81 -3.16
CA PHE A 142 3.80 -3.46 -2.72
C PHE A 142 4.11 -2.57 -3.93
N THR A 143 3.77 -1.28 -3.85
CA THR A 143 4.30 -0.29 -4.79
C THR A 143 5.81 -0.13 -4.63
N GLU A 144 6.47 0.41 -5.65
CA GLU A 144 7.93 0.58 -5.67
C GLU A 144 8.47 1.40 -4.49
N ASP A 145 7.71 2.39 -4.02
CA ASP A 145 8.04 3.20 -2.83
C ASP A 145 7.78 2.48 -1.49
N GLY A 146 7.13 1.31 -1.54
CA GLY A 146 6.75 0.51 -0.38
C GLY A 146 5.73 1.18 0.55
N ARG A 147 4.99 2.20 0.09
CA ARG A 147 4.01 2.96 0.91
C ARG A 147 2.55 2.65 0.61
N SER A 148 2.32 1.93 -0.49
CA SER A 148 1.00 1.49 -0.91
C SER A 148 1.03 0.02 -1.26
N VAL A 149 -0.16 -0.58 -1.26
CA VAL A 149 -0.39 -1.92 -1.77
C VAL A 149 -1.34 -1.87 -2.95
N VAL A 150 -1.11 -2.78 -3.89
CA VAL A 150 -1.96 -3.02 -5.04
C VAL A 150 -2.46 -4.44 -4.93
N TYR A 151 -3.76 -4.67 -5.09
CA TYR A 151 -4.32 -6.02 -5.01
C TYR A 151 -5.47 -6.23 -5.99
N GLU A 152 -5.51 -7.42 -6.56
CA GLU A 152 -6.56 -7.94 -7.44
C GLU A 152 -7.59 -8.70 -6.61
N TYR A 153 -8.86 -8.52 -6.92
CA TYR A 153 -9.93 -9.33 -6.36
C TYR A 153 -11.02 -9.65 -7.38
N SER A 154 -11.58 -10.85 -7.28
CA SER A 154 -12.65 -11.38 -8.13
C SER A 154 -13.40 -12.52 -7.43
N PHE A 155 -14.45 -13.07 -8.04
CA PHE A 155 -15.05 -14.32 -7.57
C PHE A 155 -14.25 -15.51 -8.11
N PRO A 156 -14.17 -16.63 -7.37
CA PRO A 156 -13.33 -17.78 -7.73
C PRO A 156 -13.82 -18.53 -8.97
N HIS A 157 -15.10 -18.38 -9.31
CA HIS A 157 -15.77 -19.14 -10.35
C HIS A 157 -16.73 -18.26 -11.14
N GLY A 158 -16.90 -18.62 -12.42
CA GLY A 158 -17.84 -17.97 -13.33
C GLY A 158 -17.31 -16.69 -13.98
N THR A 159 -18.10 -16.18 -14.92
CA THR A 159 -17.83 -14.93 -15.63
C THR A 159 -18.13 -13.76 -14.71
N THR A 160 -17.11 -13.24 -14.01
CA THR A 160 -17.27 -12.17 -13.02
C THR A 160 -16.35 -10.99 -13.29
N PRO A 161 -16.65 -9.80 -12.73
CA PRO A 161 -15.75 -8.67 -12.84
C PRO A 161 -14.43 -8.95 -12.13
N ILE A 162 -13.34 -8.41 -12.65
CA ILE A 162 -12.01 -8.44 -12.02
C ILE A 162 -11.65 -7.00 -11.65
N ALA A 163 -11.28 -6.77 -10.40
CA ALA A 163 -11.00 -5.42 -9.92
C ALA A 163 -9.66 -5.33 -9.21
N PHE A 164 -9.10 -4.11 -9.25
CA PHE A 164 -7.81 -3.78 -8.66
C PHE A 164 -7.96 -2.51 -7.83
N ASP A 165 -7.48 -2.57 -6.59
CA ASP A 165 -7.38 -1.42 -5.70
C ASP A 165 -5.90 -1.11 -5.45
N MET A 166 -5.55 0.18 -5.47
CA MET A 166 -4.32 0.69 -4.86
C MET A 166 -4.67 1.45 -3.60
N ARG A 167 -4.10 1.05 -2.46
CA ARG A 167 -4.35 1.69 -1.16
C ARG A 167 -3.06 2.11 -0.50
N ARG A 168 -3.07 3.31 0.08
CA ARG A 168 -2.01 3.74 0.99
C ARG A 168 -2.08 2.89 2.25
N ILE A 169 -0.94 2.39 2.73
CA ILE A 169 -0.90 1.48 3.88
C ILE A 169 -1.26 2.23 5.17
N GLU A 170 -0.66 3.41 5.37
CA GLU A 170 -0.73 4.20 6.61
C GLU A 170 -2.17 4.40 7.13
N ASP A 171 -3.09 4.77 6.25
CA ASP A 171 -4.48 5.12 6.61
C ASP A 171 -5.53 4.34 5.79
N GLY A 172 -5.09 3.41 4.95
CA GLY A 172 -5.96 2.61 4.09
C GLY A 172 -6.66 3.36 2.95
N LYS A 173 -6.28 4.63 2.70
CA LYS A 173 -6.92 5.46 1.67
C LYS A 173 -6.83 4.83 0.30
N LEU A 174 -7.97 4.74 -0.40
CA LEU A 174 -8.04 4.34 -1.80
C LEU A 174 -7.40 5.43 -2.67
N LEU A 175 -6.33 5.08 -3.38
CA LEU A 175 -5.60 5.96 -4.28
C LEU A 175 -6.05 5.79 -5.72
N ARG A 176 -6.25 4.54 -6.16
CA ARG A 176 -6.68 4.19 -7.52
C ARG A 176 -7.56 2.95 -7.48
N ARG A 177 -8.48 2.87 -8.43
CA ARG A 177 -9.29 1.68 -8.71
C ARG A 177 -9.35 1.45 -10.21
N PHE A 178 -9.32 0.18 -10.61
CA PHE A 178 -9.64 -0.27 -11.95
C PHE A 178 -10.57 -1.48 -11.84
N GLU A 179 -11.59 -1.54 -12.69
CA GLU A 179 -12.53 -2.64 -12.73
C GLU A 179 -12.71 -3.04 -14.20
N LEU A 180 -12.48 -4.32 -14.47
CA LEU A 180 -12.70 -4.96 -15.75
C LEU A 180 -14.06 -5.67 -15.68
N ALA A 181 -14.95 -5.32 -16.61
CA ALA A 181 -16.22 -6.02 -16.78
C ALA A 181 -15.98 -7.51 -17.07
N PRO A 182 -16.95 -8.40 -16.76
CA PRO A 182 -16.80 -9.82 -17.00
C PRO A 182 -16.35 -10.12 -18.44
N VAL A 183 -15.31 -10.93 -18.59
CA VAL A 183 -14.78 -11.33 -19.90
C VAL A 183 -15.75 -12.34 -20.52
N ALA A 184 -16.08 -12.16 -21.80
CA ALA A 184 -17.01 -13.08 -22.45
C ALA A 184 -16.42 -14.50 -22.49
N PRO A 185 -17.21 -15.57 -22.31
CA PRO A 185 -16.69 -16.94 -22.24
C PRO A 185 -15.89 -17.42 -23.46
N LYS A 186 -16.02 -16.72 -24.59
CA LYS A 186 -15.32 -17.03 -25.85
C LYS A 186 -13.96 -16.32 -25.99
N ASP A 187 -13.70 -15.33 -25.15
CA ASP A 187 -12.48 -14.53 -25.20
C ASP A 187 -11.44 -15.13 -24.24
N ASP A 188 -10.16 -14.96 -24.56
CA ASP A 188 -9.06 -15.34 -23.68
C ASP A 188 -8.93 -14.30 -22.54
N GLU A 189 -9.27 -14.71 -21.32
CA GLU A 189 -9.23 -13.85 -20.13
C GLU A 189 -7.83 -13.27 -19.88
N ASP A 190 -6.78 -14.07 -20.03
CA ASP A 190 -5.41 -13.64 -19.76
C ASP A 190 -4.96 -12.61 -20.82
N ALA A 191 -5.30 -12.83 -22.09
CA ALA A 191 -5.03 -11.85 -23.15
C ALA A 191 -5.78 -10.52 -22.91
N VAL A 192 -7.05 -10.59 -22.49
CA VAL A 192 -7.85 -9.40 -22.18
C VAL A 192 -7.29 -8.65 -20.96
N LEU A 193 -6.90 -9.36 -19.90
CA LEU A 193 -6.27 -8.79 -18.72
C LEU A 193 -4.93 -8.14 -19.06
N GLN A 194 -4.05 -8.83 -19.79
CA GLN A 194 -2.76 -8.29 -20.18
C GLN A 194 -2.90 -6.97 -20.98
N ALA A 195 -3.90 -6.92 -21.87
CA ALA A 195 -4.17 -5.74 -22.68
C ALA A 195 -4.80 -4.58 -21.88
N LYS A 196 -5.72 -4.87 -20.97
CA LYS A 196 -6.54 -3.84 -20.30
C LYS A 196 -6.04 -3.43 -18.92
N THR A 197 -5.28 -4.29 -18.23
CA THR A 197 -4.78 -4.01 -16.88
C THR A 197 -3.79 -2.83 -16.90
N PRO A 198 -4.10 -1.74 -16.17
CA PRO A 198 -3.23 -0.58 -16.09
C PRO A 198 -1.84 -0.96 -15.57
N ARG A 199 -0.80 -0.26 -16.04
CA ARG A 199 0.59 -0.54 -15.64
C ARG A 199 0.79 -0.64 -14.12
N TRP A 200 0.09 0.20 -13.35
CA TRP A 200 0.18 0.21 -11.88
C TRP A 200 -0.41 -1.02 -11.21
N ALA A 201 -1.29 -1.76 -11.90
CA ALA A 201 -1.99 -2.94 -11.41
C ALA A 201 -1.33 -4.28 -11.81
N ARG A 202 -0.48 -4.26 -12.83
CA ARG A 202 0.14 -5.47 -13.43
C ARG A 202 0.95 -6.32 -12.45
N CYS A 203 1.50 -5.73 -11.41
CA CYS A 203 2.22 -6.52 -10.39
C CYS A 203 1.27 -7.48 -9.66
N ALA A 204 0.04 -7.05 -9.34
CA ALA A 204 -0.94 -7.85 -8.64
C ALA A 204 -1.51 -8.93 -9.56
N GLU A 205 -1.75 -8.59 -10.83
CA GLU A 205 -2.21 -9.52 -11.86
C GLU A 205 -1.23 -10.68 -12.08
N LYS A 206 0.06 -10.39 -12.28
CA LYS A 206 1.10 -11.44 -12.38
C LYS A 206 1.14 -12.34 -11.14
N ASN A 207 1.12 -11.73 -9.95
CA ASN A 207 1.09 -12.48 -8.70
C ASN A 207 -0.18 -13.33 -8.54
N ALA A 208 -1.32 -12.90 -9.08
CA ALA A 208 -2.57 -13.67 -9.05
C ALA A 208 -2.44 -14.99 -9.83
N ARG A 209 -1.70 -14.95 -10.96
CA ARG A 209 -1.49 -16.08 -11.86
C ARG A 209 -0.34 -17.01 -11.50
N GLY A 210 0.39 -16.71 -10.42
CA GLY A 210 1.54 -17.51 -10.00
C GLY A 210 2.74 -17.41 -10.95
N GLN A 211 2.87 -16.29 -11.67
CA GLN A 211 3.98 -15.98 -12.59
C GLN A 211 5.05 -15.10 -11.94
#